data_AF-A0A932UJZ5-F1
#
_entry.id   AF-A0A932UJZ5-F1
#
_cell.length_a   1.000
_cell.length_b   1.000
_cell.length_c   1.000
_cell.angle_alpha   90.00
_cell.angle_beta   90.00
_cell.angle_gamma   90.00
#
_symmetry.space_group_name_H-M   'P 1'
#
loop_
_entity.id
_entity.type
_entity.pdbx_description
1 polymer ?
#
loop_
_entity_poly.entity_id
_entity_poly.type
_entity_poly.pdbx_seq_one_letter_code
_entity_poly.pdbx_strand_id
1 'polypeptide(L)'
;MPRHGCHARRFSLVTRRSVLVTLHGALLVLLTGLPHTAVGQQPPPTVYDIVIANGRVMDPESRLDAVRHIGIVENRIRAVSEAPLQGSVTLDASELVVAPGFIDLHAHGQSPENYRLQALDGVTSALELEVGTEDVDAWYAAREGKALIHYGVSV
;
A
#
# COMPACT_ATOMS: atom_id res chain seq x y z
N MET A 1 13.81 13.86 -32.56
CA MET A 1 13.85 13.58 -31.10
C MET A 1 14.86 12.47 -30.84
N PRO A 2 15.98 12.74 -30.14
CA PRO A 2 17.01 11.73 -29.89
C PRO A 2 16.65 10.87 -28.66
N ARG A 3 16.92 9.55 -28.77
CA ARG A 3 16.71 8.57 -27.70
C ARG A 3 17.91 8.59 -26.73
N HIS A 4 17.64 8.75 -25.44
CA HIS A 4 18.66 8.69 -24.39
C HIS A 4 19.07 7.25 -24.10
N GLY A 5 20.37 6.98 -24.15
CA GLY A 5 21.00 5.69 -23.91
C GLY A 5 21.12 5.34 -22.42
N CYS A 6 20.91 4.06 -22.13
CA CYS A 6 21.06 3.42 -20.83
C CYS A 6 22.54 3.09 -20.57
N HIS A 7 23.13 3.61 -19.49
CA HIS A 7 24.49 3.31 -19.06
C HIS A 7 24.49 2.12 -18.07
N ALA A 8 24.80 0.92 -18.57
CA ALA A 8 25.11 -0.24 -17.73
C ALA A 8 26.59 -0.20 -17.30
N ARG A 9 26.85 -0.08 -15.99
CA ARG A 9 28.21 -0.14 -15.42
C ARG A 9 28.62 -1.61 -15.24
N ARG A 10 29.65 -2.02 -15.97
CA ARG A 10 30.32 -3.32 -15.84
C ARG A 10 31.12 -3.38 -14.53
N PHE A 11 30.84 -4.37 -13.69
CA PHE A 11 31.73 -4.77 -12.59
C PHE A 11 32.82 -5.70 -13.12
N SER A 12 34.07 -5.31 -12.93
CA SER A 12 35.26 -6.05 -13.34
C SER A 12 35.58 -7.14 -12.31
N LEU A 13 35.63 -8.41 -12.74
CA LEU A 13 36.27 -9.48 -11.98
C LEU A 13 37.79 -9.22 -11.94
N VAL A 14 38.38 -9.23 -10.75
CA VAL A 14 39.82 -9.35 -10.57
C VAL A 14 40.10 -10.70 -9.94
N THR A 15 40.58 -11.61 -10.77
CA THR A 15 41.26 -12.86 -10.42
C THR A 15 42.68 -12.53 -9.98
N ARG A 16 43.21 -13.16 -8.90
CA ARG A 16 44.60 -13.67 -8.84
C ARG A 16 44.95 -14.39 -7.52
N ARG A 17 45.18 -15.70 -7.69
CA ARG A 17 46.31 -16.55 -7.24
C ARG A 17 46.86 -16.44 -5.80
N SER A 18 46.59 -17.50 -5.05
CA SER A 18 47.50 -18.38 -4.30
C SER A 18 48.83 -17.83 -3.76
N VAL A 19 48.99 -17.82 -2.43
CA VAL A 19 50.30 -17.92 -1.75
C VAL A 19 50.26 -18.92 -0.59
N LEU A 20 51.19 -19.85 -0.72
CA LEU A 20 51.85 -20.81 0.17
C LEU A 20 51.66 -20.75 1.71
N VAL A 21 51.60 -21.97 2.24
CA VAL A 21 51.70 -22.45 3.64
C VAL A 21 52.98 -22.00 4.36
N THR A 22 52.87 -21.69 5.66
CA THR A 22 53.86 -22.11 6.68
C THR A 22 53.17 -22.29 8.04
N LEU A 23 53.37 -23.46 8.65
CA LEU A 23 52.96 -23.80 10.02
C LEU A 23 53.78 -23.01 11.05
N HIS A 24 53.20 -22.66 12.20
CA HIS A 24 53.65 -22.98 13.57
C HIS A 24 52.85 -22.16 14.61
N GLY A 25 52.39 -22.80 15.68
CA GLY A 25 51.96 -22.12 16.91
C GLY A 25 50.52 -22.40 17.32
N ALA A 26 50.32 -23.47 18.08
CA ALA A 26 49.08 -23.74 18.80
C ALA A 26 48.85 -22.67 19.89
N LEU A 27 47.69 -21.99 19.84
CA LEU A 27 47.13 -21.27 20.99
C LEU A 27 45.64 -21.63 21.10
N LEU A 28 45.34 -22.50 22.05
CA LEU A 28 44.00 -22.93 22.42
C LEU A 28 43.29 -21.79 23.16
N VAL A 29 42.48 -21.00 22.45
CA VAL A 29 41.55 -20.05 23.08
C VAL A 29 40.21 -20.77 23.23
N LEU A 30 39.88 -21.18 24.47
CA LEU A 30 38.53 -21.60 24.85
C LEU A 30 37.60 -20.37 24.82
N LEU A 31 36.92 -20.14 23.69
CA LEU A 31 35.75 -19.25 23.64
C LEU A 31 34.51 -20.06 24.02
N THR A 32 33.97 -19.77 25.19
CA THR A 32 32.63 -20.21 25.62
C THR A 32 31.58 -19.63 24.67
N GLY A 33 30.92 -20.50 23.91
CA GLY A 33 29.77 -20.13 23.08
C GLY A 33 28.57 -19.79 23.96
N LEU A 34 28.32 -18.50 24.18
CA LEU A 34 27.02 -18.03 24.64
C LEU A 34 26.14 -17.82 23.40
N PRO A 35 24.95 -18.45 23.31
CA PRO A 35 24.04 -18.19 22.21
C PRO A 35 23.60 -16.73 22.31
N HIS A 36 24.06 -15.90 21.38
CA HIS A 36 23.46 -14.59 21.16
C HIS A 36 22.06 -14.85 20.60
N THR A 37 21.06 -14.79 21.46
CA THR A 37 19.69 -14.54 21.03
C THR A 37 19.70 -13.14 20.44
N ALA A 38 19.77 -13.06 19.11
CA ALA A 38 19.46 -11.85 18.39
C ALA A 38 17.98 -11.53 18.68
N VAL A 39 17.74 -10.75 19.73
CA VAL A 39 16.48 -10.00 19.86
C VAL A 39 16.45 -9.16 18.60
N GLY A 40 15.55 -9.47 17.66
CA GLY A 40 15.28 -8.58 16.54
C GLY A 40 14.70 -7.30 17.11
N GLN A 41 15.27 -6.16 16.75
CA GLN A 41 14.77 -4.86 17.17
C GLN A 41 13.45 -4.69 16.42
N GLN A 42 12.33 -4.99 17.08
CA GLN A 42 11.03 -4.58 16.58
C GLN A 42 11.11 -3.07 16.40
N PRO A 43 10.82 -2.55 15.20
CA PRO A 43 10.64 -1.12 15.01
C PRO A 43 9.71 -0.58 16.11
N PRO A 44 9.92 0.66 16.58
CA PRO A 44 9.00 1.25 17.54
C PRO A 44 7.58 1.10 17.00
N PRO A 45 6.59 0.79 17.86
CA PRO A 45 5.23 0.55 17.41
C PRO A 45 4.77 1.77 16.62
N THR A 46 4.59 1.61 15.31
CA THR A 46 4.06 2.66 14.47
C THR A 46 2.63 2.90 14.93
N VAL A 47 2.39 4.02 15.59
CA VAL A 47 1.02 4.46 15.88
C VAL A 47 0.42 4.85 14.53
N TYR A 48 -0.58 4.10 14.09
CA TYR A 48 -1.31 4.41 12.86
C TYR A 48 -2.19 5.65 13.08
N ASP A 49 -2.52 6.40 12.03
CA ASP A 49 -3.47 7.51 12.13
C ASP A 49 -4.87 6.96 12.43
N ILE A 50 -5.26 5.93 11.66
CA ILE A 50 -6.54 5.22 11.80
C ILE A 50 -6.26 3.71 11.79
N VAL A 51 -6.94 2.99 12.67
CA VAL A 51 -7.06 1.52 12.62
C VAL A 51 -8.52 1.14 12.41
N ILE A 52 -8.78 0.30 11.41
CA ILE A 52 -10.05 -0.44 11.30
C ILE A 52 -9.80 -1.83 11.89
N ALA A 53 -10.41 -2.14 13.02
CA ALA A 53 -10.16 -3.35 13.78
C ALA A 53 -11.26 -4.41 13.57
N ASN A 54 -10.89 -5.69 13.65
CA ASN A 54 -11.81 -6.82 13.74
C ASN A 54 -12.79 -7.02 12.56
N GLY A 55 -12.60 -6.30 11.45
CA GLY A 55 -13.46 -6.43 10.28
C GLY A 55 -13.14 -7.68 9.47
N ARG A 56 -14.16 -8.30 8.87
CA ARG A 56 -13.96 -9.29 7.81
C ARG A 56 -13.49 -8.55 6.55
N VAL A 57 -12.20 -8.55 6.31
CA VAL A 57 -11.59 -7.88 5.16
C VAL A 57 -11.75 -8.77 3.93
N MET A 58 -12.37 -8.23 2.88
CA MET A 58 -12.53 -8.90 1.59
C MET A 58 -11.75 -8.12 0.51
N ASP A 59 -10.70 -8.74 -0.01
CA ASP A 59 -9.91 -8.21 -1.13
C ASP A 59 -9.81 -9.26 -2.26
N PRO A 60 -10.56 -9.06 -3.37
CA PRO A 60 -10.56 -9.99 -4.49
C PRO A 60 -9.20 -10.19 -5.16
N GLU A 61 -8.33 -9.16 -5.18
CA GLU A 61 -7.03 -9.23 -5.86
C GLU A 61 -6.11 -10.23 -5.17
N SER A 62 -5.98 -10.13 -3.84
CA SER A 62 -5.20 -11.07 -3.04
C SER A 62 -5.95 -12.35 -2.67
N ARG A 63 -7.26 -12.42 -2.96
CA ARG A 63 -8.20 -13.45 -2.48
C ARG A 63 -8.31 -13.51 -0.95
N LEU A 64 -8.01 -12.41 -0.27
CA LEU A 64 -8.18 -12.32 1.17
C LEU A 64 -9.68 -12.25 1.51
N ASP A 65 -10.11 -13.14 2.39
CA ASP A 65 -11.44 -13.15 2.99
C ASP A 65 -11.32 -13.68 4.42
N ALA A 66 -10.99 -12.79 5.36
CA ALA A 66 -10.75 -13.16 6.76
C ALA A 66 -10.82 -11.94 7.69
N VAL A 67 -10.97 -12.19 8.99
CA VAL A 67 -10.90 -11.13 10.01
C VAL A 67 -9.49 -10.56 10.08
N ARG A 68 -9.36 -9.24 9.96
CA ARG A 68 -8.07 -8.51 9.98
C ARG A 68 -8.20 -7.14 10.64
N HIS A 69 -7.06 -6.51 10.87
CA HIS A 69 -6.92 -5.12 11.26
C HIS A 69 -6.21 -4.34 10.15
N ILE A 70 -6.77 -3.20 9.73
CA ILE A 70 -6.17 -2.33 8.72
C ILE A 70 -5.59 -1.11 9.41
N GLY A 71 -4.30 -0.84 9.18
CA GLY A 71 -3.61 0.35 9.66
C GLY A 71 -3.39 1.36 8.53
N ILE A 72 -3.77 2.61 8.75
CA ILE A 72 -3.71 3.70 7.77
C ILE A 72 -2.78 4.81 8.28
N VAL A 73 -1.90 5.32 7.41
CA VAL A 73 -1.04 6.50 7.65
C VAL A 73 -1.05 7.39 6.41
N GLU A 74 -1.23 8.70 6.58
CA GLU A 74 -1.21 9.69 5.49
C GLU A 74 -2.11 9.29 4.30
N ASN A 75 -3.34 8.85 4.60
CA ASN A 75 -4.33 8.39 3.61
C ASN A 75 -3.92 7.13 2.81
N ARG A 76 -2.95 6.35 3.29
CA ARG A 76 -2.56 5.08 2.68
C ARG A 76 -2.67 3.93 3.66
N ILE A 77 -3.15 2.79 3.17
CA ILE A 77 -3.07 1.53 3.90
C ILE A 77 -1.59 1.16 4.03
N ARG A 78 -1.11 1.04 5.26
CA ARG A 78 0.27 0.64 5.60
C ARG A 78 0.37 -0.79 6.06
N ALA A 79 -0.71 -1.34 6.60
CA ALA A 79 -0.75 -2.72 7.06
C ALA A 79 -2.15 -3.31 6.94
N VAL A 80 -2.20 -4.60 6.63
CA VAL A 80 -3.34 -5.50 6.83
C VAL A 80 -2.82 -6.64 7.70
N SER A 81 -3.28 -6.71 8.95
CA SER A 81 -2.66 -7.50 10.01
C SER A 81 -3.62 -8.53 10.59
N GLU A 82 -3.09 -9.70 10.93
CA GLU A 82 -3.80 -10.70 11.76
C GLU A 82 -3.82 -10.31 13.24
N ALA A 83 -2.76 -9.66 13.71
CA ALA A 83 -2.66 -9.19 15.09
C ALA A 83 -3.24 -7.77 15.25
N PRO A 84 -3.78 -7.42 16.43
CA PRO A 84 -4.28 -6.08 16.71
C PRO A 84 -3.23 -4.98 16.47
N LEU A 85 -3.68 -3.85 15.94
CA LEU A 85 -2.87 -2.65 15.70
C LEU A 85 -3.27 -1.53 16.65
N GLN A 86 -2.36 -0.59 16.89
CA GLN A 86 -2.61 0.60 17.70
C GLN A 86 -2.69 1.83 16.80
N GLY A 87 -3.82 2.55 16.84
CA GLY A 87 -4.03 3.78 16.08
C GLY A 87 -4.43 4.94 16.98
N SER A 88 -4.22 6.16 16.49
CA SER A 88 -4.73 7.39 17.12
C SER A 88 -6.26 7.41 17.15
N VAL A 89 -6.88 6.88 16.09
CA VAL A 89 -8.31 6.58 16.01
C VAL A 89 -8.50 5.10 15.70
N THR A 90 -9.39 4.43 16.44
CA THR A 90 -9.74 3.04 16.19
C THR A 90 -11.23 2.92 15.90
N LEU A 91 -11.55 2.32 14.76
CA LEU A 91 -12.90 1.97 14.33
C LEU A 91 -13.08 0.46 14.52
N ASP A 92 -13.98 0.04 15.39
CA ASP A 92 -14.31 -1.38 15.56
C ASP A 92 -15.32 -1.80 14.48
N ALA A 93 -14.89 -2.70 13.60
CA ALA A 93 -15.68 -3.25 12.51
C ALA A 93 -16.07 -4.71 12.76
N SER A 94 -16.12 -5.15 14.02
CA SER A 94 -16.63 -6.47 14.40
C SER A 94 -18.01 -6.74 13.77
N GLU A 95 -18.21 -7.95 13.25
CA GLU A 95 -19.43 -8.37 12.53
C GLU A 95 -19.75 -7.56 11.25
N LEU A 96 -18.83 -6.71 10.78
CA LEU A 96 -18.94 -5.96 9.54
C LEU A 96 -17.92 -6.45 8.50
N VAL A 97 -18.24 -6.15 7.24
CA VAL A 97 -17.33 -6.36 6.11
C VAL A 97 -16.55 -5.07 5.85
N VAL A 98 -15.26 -5.22 5.58
CA VAL A 98 -14.39 -4.14 5.11
C VAL A 98 -13.92 -4.51 3.71
N ALA A 99 -14.29 -3.69 2.73
CA ALA A 99 -13.98 -3.90 1.32
C ALA A 99 -13.33 -2.65 0.72
N PRO A 100 -12.63 -2.77 -0.43
CA PRO A 100 -12.28 -1.62 -1.24
C PRO A 100 -13.54 -0.83 -1.62
N GLY A 101 -13.41 0.50 -1.72
CA GLY A 101 -14.48 1.34 -2.24
C GLY A 101 -14.83 0.95 -3.68
N PHE A 102 -16.11 1.00 -4.02
CA PHE A 102 -16.56 0.57 -5.34
C PHE A 102 -16.22 1.59 -6.42
N ILE A 103 -15.99 1.08 -7.63
CA ILE A 103 -15.73 1.84 -8.84
C ILE A 103 -16.91 1.62 -9.78
N ASP A 104 -17.69 2.67 -9.99
CA ASP A 104 -18.78 2.69 -10.97
C ASP A 104 -18.22 3.19 -12.32
N LEU A 105 -18.29 2.35 -13.35
CA LEU A 105 -17.79 2.65 -14.68
C LEU A 105 -18.86 3.29 -15.59
N HIS A 106 -20.10 3.38 -15.13
CA HIS A 106 -21.24 3.74 -15.96
C HIS A 106 -22.17 4.72 -15.22
N ALA A 107 -21.59 5.86 -14.83
CA ALA A 107 -22.23 6.84 -13.96
C ALA A 107 -22.68 8.12 -14.69
N HIS A 108 -23.98 8.24 -14.97
CA HIS A 108 -24.57 9.48 -15.51
C HIS A 108 -24.81 10.56 -14.45
N GLY A 109 -25.05 10.15 -13.20
CA GLY A 109 -25.25 11.06 -12.10
C GLY A 109 -23.94 11.74 -11.73
N GLN A 110 -23.72 12.96 -12.22
CA GLN A 110 -22.46 13.70 -12.03
C GLN A 110 -22.65 15.04 -11.30
N SER A 111 -23.77 15.20 -10.58
CA SER A 111 -24.02 16.35 -9.71
C SER A 111 -23.58 16.07 -8.26
N PRO A 112 -23.39 17.11 -7.42
CA PRO A 112 -23.10 16.93 -6.01
C PRO A 112 -24.14 16.09 -5.24
N GLU A 113 -25.41 16.13 -5.65
CA GLU A 113 -26.46 15.30 -5.05
C GLU A 113 -26.25 13.82 -5.41
N ASN A 114 -25.95 13.53 -6.68
CA ASN A 114 -25.67 12.15 -7.11
C ASN A 114 -24.44 11.58 -6.41
N TYR A 115 -23.37 12.35 -6.28
CA TYR A 115 -22.16 11.91 -5.58
C TYR A 115 -22.42 11.56 -4.11
N ARG A 116 -23.34 12.25 -3.43
CA ARG A 116 -23.73 11.87 -2.06
C ARG A 116 -24.40 10.51 -2.02
N LEU A 117 -25.35 10.27 -2.93
CA LEU A 117 -26.08 9.00 -2.98
C LEU A 117 -25.15 7.85 -3.36
N GLN A 118 -24.26 8.05 -4.33
CA GLN A 118 -23.24 7.07 -4.71
C GLN A 118 -22.31 6.73 -3.54
N ALA A 119 -21.85 7.73 -2.78
CA ALA A 119 -21.03 7.48 -1.59
C ALA A 119 -21.76 6.68 -0.50
N LEU A 120 -23.07 6.90 -0.33
CA LEU A 120 -23.90 6.12 0.61
C LEU A 120 -24.07 4.66 0.18
N ASP A 121 -23.91 4.37 -1.12
CA ASP A 121 -23.92 3.02 -1.69
C ASP A 121 -22.49 2.40 -1.78
N GLY A 122 -21.50 3.04 -1.16
CA GLY A 122 -20.12 2.54 -1.12
C GLY A 122 -19.29 2.84 -2.38
N VAL A 123 -19.82 3.61 -3.34
CA VAL A 123 -19.07 4.07 -4.51
C VAL A 123 -18.12 5.18 -4.10
N THR A 124 -16.84 4.97 -4.37
CA THR A 124 -15.78 5.96 -4.10
C THR A 124 -15.19 6.56 -5.37
N SER A 125 -15.42 5.94 -6.52
CA SER A 125 -15.02 6.43 -7.84
C SER A 125 -16.15 6.23 -8.84
N ALA A 126 -16.56 7.30 -9.53
CA ALA A 126 -17.60 7.25 -10.54
C ALA A 126 -17.09 7.80 -11.88
N LEU A 127 -17.20 7.01 -12.94
CA LEU A 127 -16.70 7.33 -14.26
C LEU A 127 -17.86 7.43 -15.27
N GLU A 128 -17.93 8.54 -15.99
CA GLU A 128 -18.82 8.69 -17.15
C GLU A 128 -18.07 8.21 -18.39
N LEU A 129 -18.26 6.94 -18.75
CA LEU A 129 -17.55 6.32 -19.87
C LEU A 129 -18.44 6.01 -21.08
N GLU A 130 -19.75 6.30 -21.02
CA GLU A 130 -20.67 6.04 -22.13
C GLU A 130 -20.80 7.26 -23.04
N VAL A 131 -21.25 8.39 -22.48
CA VAL A 131 -21.51 9.60 -23.27
C VAL A 131 -20.25 10.43 -23.43
N GLY A 132 -19.41 10.47 -22.38
CA GLY A 132 -18.18 11.24 -22.36
C GLY A 132 -18.42 12.76 -22.34
N THR A 133 -17.41 13.52 -22.77
CA THR A 133 -17.47 14.98 -22.89
C THR A 133 -16.67 15.47 -24.09
N GLU A 134 -17.16 16.52 -24.74
CA GLU A 134 -16.42 17.22 -25.81
C GLU A 134 -15.33 18.17 -25.27
N ASP A 135 -15.44 18.58 -24.00
CA ASP A 135 -14.51 19.51 -23.35
C ASP A 135 -14.06 18.96 -21.99
N VAL A 136 -12.96 18.22 -22.04
CA VAL A 136 -12.37 17.55 -20.87
C VAL A 136 -11.91 18.58 -19.83
N ASP A 137 -11.32 19.69 -20.24
CA ASP A 137 -10.76 20.70 -19.33
C ASP A 137 -11.87 21.39 -18.55
N ALA A 138 -12.94 21.82 -19.23
CA ALA A 138 -14.11 22.40 -18.57
C ALA A 138 -14.78 21.40 -17.63
N TRP A 139 -14.88 20.14 -18.03
CA TRP A 139 -15.50 19.09 -17.23
C TRP A 139 -14.74 18.84 -15.91
N TYR A 140 -13.38 18.80 -15.95
CA TYR A 140 -12.56 18.66 -14.75
C TYR A 140 -12.58 19.93 -13.88
N ALA A 141 -12.49 21.13 -14.47
CA ALA A 141 -12.53 22.39 -13.74
C ALA A 141 -13.85 22.60 -12.96
N ALA A 142 -14.96 22.06 -13.48
CA ALA A 142 -16.24 22.07 -12.78
C ALA A 142 -16.22 21.27 -11.46
N ARG A 143 -15.32 20.29 -11.33
CA ARG A 143 -15.31 19.29 -10.24
C ARG A 143 -14.11 19.39 -9.30
N GLU A 144 -13.01 19.96 -9.76
CA GLU A 144 -11.79 20.10 -8.97
C GLU A 144 -12.05 20.78 -7.61
N GLY A 145 -11.67 20.10 -6.53
CA GLY A 145 -11.87 20.55 -5.15
C GLY A 145 -13.33 20.58 -4.66
N LYS A 146 -14.29 20.10 -5.47
CA LYS A 146 -15.74 20.17 -5.18
C LYS A 146 -16.42 18.81 -5.14
N ALA A 147 -15.94 17.85 -5.91
CA ALA A 147 -16.52 16.51 -5.95
C ALA A 147 -16.32 15.77 -4.61
N LEU A 148 -17.31 14.98 -4.22
CA LEU A 148 -17.30 14.24 -2.94
C LEU A 148 -16.64 12.86 -3.05
N ILE A 149 -16.54 12.35 -4.27
CA ILE A 149 -15.93 11.05 -4.62
C ILE A 149 -14.95 11.27 -5.77
N HIS A 150 -14.11 10.27 -6.08
CA HIS A 150 -13.26 10.33 -7.26
C HIS A 150 -14.11 10.28 -8.54
N TYR A 151 -13.62 10.93 -9.59
CA TYR A 151 -14.39 11.15 -10.81
C TYR A 151 -13.50 11.08 -12.05
N GLY A 152 -14.10 10.67 -13.17
CA GLY A 152 -13.46 10.66 -14.49
C GLY A 152 -14.48 10.60 -15.62
N VAL A 153 -14.02 10.88 -16.84
CA VAL A 153 -14.87 10.98 -18.03
C VAL A 153 -14.13 10.49 -19.28
N SER A 154 -14.85 9.90 -20.24
CA SER A 154 -14.34 9.59 -21.58
C SER A 154 -14.54 10.75 -22.57
N VAL A 155 -14.04 10.59 -23.79
CA VAL A 155 -14.27 11.48 -24.95
C VAL A 155 -14.94 10.71 -26.08
#